data_AF-A0A5K1H6Q9-F1
#
_entry.id   AF-A0A5K1H6Q9-F1
#
_cell.length_a   1.000
_cell.length_b   1.000
_cell.length_c   1.000
_cell.angle_alpha   90.00
_cell.angle_beta   90.00
_cell.angle_gamma   90.00
#
_symmetry.space_group_name_H-M   'P 1'
#
loop_
_entity.id
_entity.type
_entity.pdbx_description
1 polymer ?
#
loop_
_entity_poly.entity_id
_entity_poly.type
_entity_poly.pdbx_seq_one_letter_code
_entity_poly.pdbx_strand_id
1 'polypeptide(L)' 'MSFEDLEREPPSGRRRNAGEASQSASQGVAAGIFQINTAVSSFKHLVDAIGTSRDTPDHRQKLYDTR' A
#
# COMPACT_ATOMS: atom_id res chain seq x y z
N MET A 1 -36.60 1.48 13.73
CA MET A 1 -35.56 2.52 13.72
C MET A 1 -34.94 2.48 12.34
N SER A 2 -35.11 3.54 11.55
CA SER A 2 -34.86 3.55 10.10
C SER A 2 -33.45 4.04 9.77
N PHE A 3 -32.92 3.59 8.62
CA PHE A 3 -31.59 3.87 8.11
C PHE A 3 -31.35 5.37 7.79
N GLU A 4 -32.42 6.17 7.69
CA GLU A 4 -32.40 7.62 7.43
C GLU A 4 -31.95 8.49 8.62
N ASP A 5 -31.85 7.94 9.83
CA ASP A 5 -31.37 8.69 11.00
C ASP A 5 -29.82 8.75 11.07
N LEU A 6 -29.14 7.83 10.39
CA LEU A 6 -27.67 7.75 10.38
C LEU A 6 -27.01 8.73 9.40
N GLU A 7 -27.75 9.26 8.42
CA GLU A 7 -27.18 10.10 7.36
C GLU A 7 -27.34 11.61 7.63
N ARG A 8 -27.96 12.00 8.75
CA ARG A 8 -28.34 13.41 9.00
C ARG A 8 -27.43 14.18 9.95
N GLU A 9 -26.35 13.59 10.46
CA GLU A 9 -25.36 14.34 11.25
C GLU A 9 -24.21 14.84 10.37
N PRO A 10 -24.06 16.17 10.19
CA PRO A 10 -22.83 16.75 9.67
C PRO A 10 -21.73 16.62 10.74
N PRO A 11 -20.50 16.18 10.42
CA PRO A 11 -19.40 16.17 11.39
C PRO A 11 -18.91 17.59 11.63
N SER A 12 -19.66 18.36 12.41
CA SER A 12 -19.24 19.62 12.98
C SER A 12 -18.27 19.33 14.11
N GLY A 13 -16.99 19.66 13.91
CA GLY A 13 -16.06 19.89 15.03
C GLY A 13 -15.14 18.73 15.43
N ARG A 14 -14.38 18.14 14.49
CA ARG A 14 -13.11 17.49 14.87
C ARG A 14 -11.99 18.52 14.71
N ARG A 15 -11.64 19.17 15.83
CA ARG A 15 -10.42 19.98 15.96
C ARG A 15 -9.23 19.16 15.44
N ARG A 16 -8.70 19.52 14.28
CA ARG A 16 -7.41 19.03 13.76
C ARG A 16 -6.31 19.68 14.59
N ASN A 17 -6.15 19.17 15.81
CA ASN A 17 -5.07 19.53 16.71
C ASN A 17 -3.78 18.96 16.10
N ALA A 18 -2.82 19.85 15.85
CA ALA A 18 -1.36 19.78 15.66
C ALA A 18 -0.53 18.46 15.82
N GLY A 19 -1.11 17.30 16.14
CA GLY A 19 -0.45 15.99 16.22
C GLY A 19 -0.41 15.17 14.90
N GLU A 20 -1.20 15.55 13.89
CA GLU A 20 -1.24 14.85 12.58
C GLU A 20 0.11 14.92 11.82
N ALA A 21 0.87 16.01 11.97
CA ALA A 21 2.13 16.17 11.24
C ALA A 21 3.21 15.17 11.67
N SER A 22 3.28 14.83 12.97
CA SER A 22 4.25 13.85 13.49
C SER A 22 3.84 12.42 13.16
N GLN A 23 2.55 12.08 13.27
CA GLN A 23 2.04 10.78 12.86
C GLN A 23 2.21 10.57 11.34
N SER A 24 1.97 11.59 10.52
CA SER A 24 2.18 11.52 9.06
C SER A 24 3.62 11.17 8.67
N ALA A 25 4.63 11.69 9.38
CA ALA A 25 6.02 11.37 9.09
C ALA A 25 6.34 9.90 9.44
N SER A 26 5.94 9.43 10.62
CA SER A 26 6.12 8.03 11.03
C SER A 26 5.34 7.04 10.16
N GLN A 27 4.13 7.42 9.72
CA GLN A 27 3.29 6.65 8.80
C GLN A 27 3.89 6.62 7.39
N GLY A 28 4.49 7.72 6.92
CA GLY A 28 5.22 7.78 5.66
C GLY A 28 6.43 6.85 5.64
N VAL A 29 7.22 6.82 6.73
CA VAL A 29 8.34 5.88 6.88
C VAL A 29 7.86 4.44 6.93
N ALA A 30 6.82 4.14 7.72
CA ALA A 30 6.24 2.81 7.80
C ALA A 30 5.71 2.32 6.44
N ALA A 31 5.04 3.19 5.69
CA ALA A 31 4.57 2.90 4.34
C ALA A 31 5.75 2.65 3.38
N GLY A 32 6.82 3.43 3.46
CA GLY A 32 8.03 3.22 2.67
C GLY A 32 8.70 1.87 2.96
N ILE A 33 8.84 1.50 4.24
CA ILE A 33 9.38 0.20 4.64
C ILE A 33 8.51 -0.95 4.12
N PHE A 34 7.18 -0.82 4.24
CA PHE A 34 6.26 -1.81 3.72
C PHE A 34 6.35 -1.95 2.19
N GLN A 35 6.42 -0.83 1.46
CA GLN A 35 6.59 -0.82 0.00
C GLN A 35 7.89 -1.51 -0.40
N ILE A 36 9.01 -1.21 0.27
CA ILE A 36 10.30 -1.84 0.01
C ILE A 36 10.22 -3.35 0.26
N ASN A 37 9.72 -3.79 1.41
CA ASN A 37 9.61 -5.21 1.73
C ASN A 37 8.69 -5.97 0.75
N THR A 38 7.61 -5.31 0.32
CA THR A 38 6.69 -5.85 -0.69
C THR A 38 7.36 -5.97 -2.06
N ALA A 39 8.12 -4.96 -2.47
CA ALA A 39 8.86 -4.97 -3.73
C ALA A 39 9.93 -6.07 -3.74
N VAL A 40 10.69 -6.22 -2.66
CA VAL A 40 11.70 -7.28 -2.51
C VAL A 40 11.08 -8.67 -2.57
N SER A 41 9.93 -8.87 -1.90
CA SER A 41 9.23 -10.16 -1.91
C SER A 41 8.65 -10.48 -3.29
N SER A 42 8.07 -9.48 -3.96
CA SER A 42 7.58 -9.63 -5.34
C SER A 42 8.70 -9.93 -6.33
N PHE A 43 9.86 -9.28 -6.18
CA PHE A 43 11.04 -9.56 -6.99
C PHE A 43 11.55 -10.98 -6.78
N LYS A 44 11.60 -11.47 -5.54
CA LYS A 44 11.96 -12.87 -5.26
C LYS A 44 11.01 -13.84 -5.96
N HIS A 45 9.70 -13.61 -5.89
CA HIS A 45 8.73 -14.43 -6.62
C HIS A 45 8.90 -14.37 -8.15
N LEU A 46 9.24 -13.19 -8.69
CA LEU A 46 9.55 -13.02 -10.11
C LEU A 46 10.81 -13.80 -10.52
N VAL A 47 11.86 -13.75 -9.71
CA VAL A 47 13.11 -14.50 -9.92
C VAL A 47 12.89 -16.00 -9.80
N ASP A 48 12.17 -16.44 -8.77
CA ASP A 48 11.86 -17.86 -8.54
C ASP A 48 10.97 -18.45 -9.64
N ALA A 49 10.18 -17.61 -10.32
CA ALA A 49 9.37 -18.03 -11.46
C ALA A 49 10.18 -18.23 -12.75
N ILE A 50 11.38 -17.63 -12.88
CA ILE A 50 12.23 -17.78 -14.07
C ILE A 50 12.65 -19.25 -14.22
N GLY A 51 12.47 -19.81 -15.41
CA GLY A 51 12.83 -21.20 -15.69
C GLY A 51 11.85 -22.24 -15.13
N THR A 52 10.75 -21.81 -14.49
CA THR A 52 9.63 -22.69 -14.13
C THR A 52 8.55 -22.68 -15.21
N SER A 53 7.58 -23.59 -15.14
CA SER A 53 6.41 -23.60 -16.04
C SER A 53 5.51 -22.36 -15.91
N ARG A 54 5.76 -21.47 -14.94
CA ARG A 54 5.08 -20.18 -14.73
C ARG A 54 5.83 -18.98 -15.31
N ASP A 55 6.98 -19.21 -15.96
CA ASP A 55 7.76 -18.17 -16.61
C ASP A 55 6.99 -17.63 -17.83
N THR A 56 6.24 -16.54 -17.62
CA THR A 56 5.50 -15.85 -18.68
C THR A 56 6.28 -14.60 -19.14
N PRO A 57 6.09 -14.14 -20.39
CA PRO A 57 6.74 -12.92 -20.89
C PRO A 57 6.46 -11.69 -20.01
N ASP A 58 5.30 -11.63 -19.37
CA ASP A 58 4.90 -10.56 -18.45
C ASP A 58 5.74 -10.54 -17.16
N HIS A 59 6.08 -11.73 -16.60
CA HIS A 59 7.00 -11.81 -15.45
C HIS A 59 8.39 -11.31 -15.83
N ARG A 60 8.87 -11.62 -17.04
CA ARG A 60 10.18 -11.16 -17.51
C ARG A 60 10.23 -9.64 -17.67
N GLN A 61 9.20 -9.02 -18.24
CA GLN A 61 9.09 -7.55 -18.32
C GLN A 61 9.12 -6.90 -16.94
N LYS A 62 8.29 -7.38 -16.01
CA LYS A 62 8.26 -6.87 -14.63
C LYS A 62 9.62 -6.98 -13.93
N LEU A 63 10.38 -8.03 -14.22
CA LEU A 63 11.72 -8.20 -13.67
C LEU A 63 12.72 -7.17 -14.23
N TYR A 64 12.66 -6.88 -15.54
CA TYR A 64 13.46 -5.81 -16.14
C TYR A 64 13.11 -4.43 -15.59
N ASP A 65 11.82 -4.14 -15.38
CA ASP A 65 11.36 -2.85 -14.85
C ASP A 65 11.67 -2.68 -13.35
N THR A 66 11.98 -3.78 -12.64
CA THR A 66 12.36 -3.74 -11.21
C THR A 66 13.87 -3.49 -11.01
N ARG A 67 14.68 -3.49 -12.09
CA ARG A 67 16.13 -3.28 -12.06
C ARG A 67 16.51 -1.80 -12.18
#